data_AF-A0A6A6GID0-F1
#
_entry.id   AF-A0A6A6GID0-F1
#
_cell.length_a   1.000
_cell.length_b   1.000
_cell.length_c   1.000
_cell.angle_alpha   90.00
_cell.angle_beta   90.00
_cell.angle_gamma   90.00
#
_symmetry.space_group_name_H-M   'P 1'
#
loop_
_entity.id
_entity.type
_entity.pdbx_description
1 polymer ?
#
loop_
_entity_poly.entity_id
_entity_poly.type
_entity_poly.pdbx_seq_one_letter_code
_entity_poly.pdbx_strand_id
1 'polypeptide(L)'
;MAPKRKASAVSEADSVIDDSHSSKKTKETPQTASASQLEYLTLARPQWDFEREYGDPEDMPRDEFSAQQEKHHKPIADLPEWKWVVSKRADDISARYDLEMQKRDADRWGLYIYNDFTGYGIHELVENQLQRWYEAFSKRNVHEAFFRIEALSHFLCTEDLGAWYNLEDGPRMQNLNNIIVKAFLATFHLIHKNGLLKPDTGLKSLRTCINFFLQYLEEAEEEFFEDPDQANDAPGIFVEDSDVPEDINVDDSRDDPFGVAKDMKELIKRYGHGRPKKIGGTQYDITKMSSAQRKGYAFDKVDPMTEASAQLKEAEREVQGEAYP
;
A
#
# COMPACT_ATOMS: atom_id res chain seq x y z
N MET A 1 30.46 -45.86 -29.19
CA MET A 1 31.59 -46.75 -28.85
C MET A 1 32.81 -45.91 -28.53
N ALA A 2 33.23 -45.88 -27.27
CA ALA A 2 34.57 -45.62 -26.75
C ALA A 2 34.51 -45.92 -25.23
N PRO A 3 35.61 -46.35 -24.59
CA PRO A 3 35.55 -47.38 -23.54
C PRO A 3 35.80 -46.90 -22.10
N LYS A 4 35.49 -47.83 -21.18
CA LYS A 4 35.72 -47.87 -19.73
C LYS A 4 37.17 -47.57 -19.29
N ARG A 5 37.34 -46.99 -18.09
CA ARG A 5 38.32 -47.34 -17.03
C ARG A 5 37.78 -46.77 -15.70
N LYS A 6 37.25 -47.63 -14.81
CA LYS A 6 37.89 -48.40 -13.72
C LYS A 6 38.21 -47.57 -12.47
N ALA A 7 37.55 -47.97 -11.38
CA ALA A 7 37.66 -47.51 -10.01
C ALA A 7 39.02 -47.84 -9.36
N SER A 8 39.30 -47.17 -8.26
CA SER A 8 40.04 -47.72 -7.12
C SER A 8 39.45 -47.14 -5.84
N ALA A 9 38.88 -48.04 -5.04
CA ALA A 9 38.63 -47.90 -3.61
C ALA A 9 39.97 -48.21 -2.86
N VAL A 10 40.22 -48.08 -1.57
CA VAL A 10 39.49 -48.05 -0.29
C VAL A 10 40.50 -47.44 0.72
N SER A 11 40.07 -46.73 1.76
CA SER A 11 40.58 -46.96 3.12
C SER A 11 39.66 -46.29 4.15
N GLU A 12 38.80 -47.10 4.75
CA GLU A 12 38.12 -46.83 6.01
C GLU A 12 39.15 -46.72 7.14
N ALA A 13 38.93 -45.75 8.02
CA ALA A 13 39.39 -45.81 9.41
C ALA A 13 38.31 -45.16 10.27
N ASP A 14 37.58 -46.02 10.98
CA ASP A 14 36.62 -45.69 12.00
C ASP A 14 37.25 -44.83 13.12
N SER A 15 36.50 -43.84 13.60
CA SER A 15 36.51 -43.53 15.04
C SER A 15 35.11 -43.11 15.47
N VAL A 16 34.70 -43.77 16.56
CA VAL A 16 33.38 -43.86 17.17
C VAL A 16 33.11 -42.67 18.09
N ILE A 17 31.85 -42.52 18.51
CA ILE A 17 31.29 -41.81 19.69
C ILE A 17 30.67 -40.44 19.32
N ASP A 18 29.45 -40.05 19.67
CA ASP A 18 28.27 -40.66 20.30
C ASP A 18 27.17 -39.57 20.31
N ASP A 19 25.94 -40.05 20.37
CA ASP A 19 24.65 -39.45 20.74
C ASP A 19 24.37 -37.94 20.80
N SER A 20 23.18 -37.68 20.23
CA SER A 20 22.14 -36.77 20.71
C SER A 20 22.28 -35.27 20.42
N HIS A 21 21.44 -34.78 19.50
CA HIS A 21 20.44 -33.76 19.85
C HIS A 21 19.34 -33.70 18.79
N SER A 22 18.17 -34.21 19.17
CA SER A 22 16.89 -33.89 18.57
C SER A 22 16.60 -32.41 18.80
N SER A 23 16.91 -31.56 17.82
CA SER A 23 16.45 -30.18 17.82
C SER A 23 14.99 -30.14 17.38
N LYS A 24 14.10 -30.12 18.37
CA LYS A 24 12.70 -29.68 18.21
C LYS A 24 12.69 -28.36 17.43
N LYS A 25 12.09 -28.38 16.24
CA LYS A 25 11.64 -27.16 15.56
C LYS A 25 10.59 -26.48 16.43
N THR A 26 11.01 -25.50 17.22
CA THR A 26 10.09 -24.58 17.87
C THR A 26 9.40 -23.80 16.77
N LYS A 27 8.10 -24.07 16.60
CA LYS A 27 7.21 -23.34 15.71
C LYS A 27 6.95 -22.01 16.40
N GLU A 28 7.68 -20.96 16.04
CA GLU A 28 7.36 -19.61 16.47
C GLU A 28 6.03 -19.22 15.82
N THR A 29 4.99 -19.19 16.64
CA THR A 29 3.73 -18.55 16.32
C THR A 29 3.99 -17.04 16.21
N PRO A 30 3.51 -16.34 15.17
CA PRO A 30 3.62 -14.89 15.10
C PRO A 30 2.95 -14.30 16.34
N GLN A 31 3.71 -13.58 17.17
CA GLN A 31 3.14 -12.81 18.28
C GLN A 31 2.28 -11.70 17.69
N THR A 32 0.97 -11.86 17.78
CA THR A 32 0.00 -10.77 17.67
C THR A 32 0.35 -9.74 18.73
N ALA A 33 0.80 -8.55 18.30
CA ALA A 33 1.03 -7.43 19.21
C ALA A 33 -0.24 -7.19 20.03
N SER A 34 -0.13 -7.13 21.36
CA SER A 34 -1.29 -6.79 22.19
C SER A 34 -1.67 -5.33 21.94
N ALA A 35 -2.96 -5.02 21.84
CA ALA A 35 -3.47 -3.67 21.56
C ALA A 35 -2.91 -2.54 22.46
N SER A 36 -2.37 -2.87 23.65
CA SER A 36 -1.66 -1.94 24.55
C SER A 36 -0.28 -1.46 24.06
N GLN A 37 0.23 -2.00 22.95
CA GLN A 37 1.53 -1.66 22.36
C GLN A 37 1.41 -0.84 21.06
N LEU A 38 0.18 -0.49 20.65
CA LEU A 38 -0.06 0.26 19.43
C LEU A 38 0.12 1.76 19.68
N GLU A 39 1.04 2.36 18.94
CA GLU A 39 1.30 3.79 18.95
C GLU A 39 0.46 4.51 17.90
N TYR A 40 -0.07 5.67 18.28
CA TYR A 40 -0.95 6.49 17.45
C TYR A 40 -0.47 7.93 17.42
N LEU A 41 -0.53 8.52 16.24
CA LEU A 41 -0.18 9.90 15.97
C LEU A 41 -1.43 10.66 15.52
N THR A 42 -1.49 11.94 15.83
CA THR A 42 -2.49 12.85 15.28
C THR A 42 -2.11 13.27 13.86
N LEU A 43 -3.10 13.41 12.98
CA LEU A 43 -2.96 14.03 11.68
C LEU A 43 -3.53 15.45 11.72
N ALA A 44 -3.01 16.37 10.90
CA ALA A 44 -3.75 17.59 10.62
C ALA A 44 -5.13 17.20 10.05
N ARG A 45 -6.15 18.00 10.33
CA ARG A 45 -7.46 17.78 9.70
C ARG A 45 -7.29 17.93 8.18
N PRO A 46 -7.71 16.94 7.38
CA PRO A 46 -7.53 16.95 5.93
C PRO A 46 -8.24 18.13 5.25
N GLN A 47 -7.69 18.59 4.13
CA GLN A 47 -8.24 19.71 3.37
C GLN A 47 -9.66 19.43 2.85
N TRP A 48 -9.89 18.25 2.27
CA TRP A 48 -11.21 17.84 1.77
C TRP A 48 -12.30 17.86 2.87
N ASP A 49 -11.94 17.60 4.13
CA ASP A 49 -12.89 17.66 5.25
C ASP A 49 -13.21 19.10 5.65
N PHE A 50 -12.28 20.04 5.45
CA PHE A 50 -12.56 21.49 5.52
C PHE A 50 -13.46 21.91 4.36
N GLU A 51 -13.12 21.54 3.13
CA GLU A 51 -13.88 21.92 1.94
C GLU A 51 -15.35 21.47 2.04
N ARG A 52 -15.61 20.27 2.58
CA ARG A 52 -16.98 19.81 2.88
C ARG A 52 -17.72 20.65 3.91
N GLU A 53 -17.03 21.21 4.90
CA GLU A 53 -17.67 22.04 5.94
C GLU A 53 -18.02 23.44 5.42
N TYR A 54 -17.13 24.05 4.65
CA TYR A 54 -17.28 25.44 4.18
C TYR A 54 -17.93 25.55 2.80
N GLY A 55 -17.89 24.49 1.99
CA GLY A 55 -18.47 24.43 0.64
C GLY A 55 -17.69 25.22 -0.42
N ASP A 56 -17.29 26.45 -0.11
CA ASP A 56 -16.49 27.31 -0.98
C ASP A 56 -15.04 27.44 -0.43
N PRO A 57 -14.00 27.12 -1.21
CA PRO A 57 -12.60 27.34 -0.82
C PRO A 57 -12.27 28.79 -0.43
N GLU A 58 -13.01 29.78 -0.93
CA GLU A 58 -12.85 31.20 -0.55
C GLU A 58 -13.33 31.49 0.87
N ASP A 59 -14.34 30.75 1.35
CA ASP A 59 -14.90 30.87 2.70
C ASP A 59 -14.08 30.11 3.76
N MET A 60 -13.12 29.29 3.32
CA MET A 60 -12.27 28.53 4.22
C MET A 60 -11.37 29.45 5.08
N PRO A 61 -11.47 29.39 6.42
CA PRO A 61 -10.62 30.17 7.30
C PRO A 61 -9.17 29.65 7.25
N ARG A 62 -8.36 30.24 6.35
CA ARG A 62 -6.98 29.80 6.09
C ARG A 62 -6.09 29.78 7.33
N ASP A 63 -6.31 30.70 8.27
CA ASP A 63 -5.57 30.74 9.53
C ASP A 63 -5.92 29.53 10.42
N GLU A 64 -7.19 29.13 10.46
CA GLU A 64 -7.64 27.94 11.19
C GLU A 64 -7.14 26.65 10.53
N PHE A 65 -7.17 26.58 9.20
CA PHE A 65 -6.61 25.48 8.43
C PHE A 65 -5.09 25.34 8.67
N SER A 66 -4.36 26.46 8.61
CA SER A 66 -2.91 26.47 8.86
C SER A 66 -2.58 26.05 10.30
N ALA A 67 -3.40 26.46 11.28
CA ALA A 67 -3.23 26.07 12.68
C ALA A 67 -3.39 24.56 12.92
N GLN A 68 -4.03 23.82 12.00
CA GLN A 68 -4.13 22.35 12.09
C GLN A 68 -2.77 21.67 12.00
N GLN A 69 -1.80 22.28 11.31
CA GLN A 69 -0.46 21.72 11.17
C GLN A 69 0.27 21.61 12.50
N GLU A 70 -0.06 22.46 13.49
CA GLU A 70 0.47 22.33 14.85
C GLU A 70 0.05 21.03 15.54
N LYS A 71 -1.04 20.41 15.06
CA LYS A 71 -1.58 19.14 15.55
C LYS A 71 -1.01 17.94 14.80
N HIS A 72 -0.29 18.12 13.70
CA HIS A 72 0.23 17.00 12.93
C HIS A 72 1.39 16.29 13.65
N HIS A 73 1.40 14.95 13.57
CA HIS A 73 2.40 14.04 14.11
C HIS A 73 2.69 14.22 15.62
N LYS A 74 1.68 14.60 16.42
CA LYS A 74 1.78 14.56 17.88
C LYS A 74 1.33 13.20 18.41
N PRO A 75 1.93 12.69 19.49
CA PRO A 75 1.37 11.53 20.20
C PRO A 75 -0.09 11.79 20.60
N ILE A 76 -0.97 10.81 20.38
CA ILE A 76 -2.39 10.96 20.77
C ILE A 76 -2.59 11.24 22.26
N ALA A 77 -1.63 10.85 23.11
CA ALA A 77 -1.64 11.13 24.54
C ALA A 77 -1.60 12.65 24.85
N ASP A 78 -1.00 13.45 23.97
CA ASP A 78 -0.90 14.90 24.11
C ASP A 78 -2.20 15.60 23.67
N LEU A 79 -2.99 14.95 22.81
CA LEU A 79 -4.22 15.48 22.22
C LEU A 79 -5.34 14.40 22.18
N PRO A 80 -5.81 13.90 23.33
CA PRO A 80 -6.67 12.71 23.39
C PRO A 80 -8.04 12.89 22.71
N GLU A 81 -8.52 14.14 22.61
CA GLU A 81 -9.79 14.48 21.96
C GLU A 81 -9.66 14.71 20.44
N TRP A 82 -8.45 14.61 19.89
CA TRP A 82 -8.22 14.85 18.47
C TRP A 82 -8.80 13.73 17.61
N LYS A 83 -9.55 14.12 16.58
CA LYS A 83 -10.35 13.17 15.78
C LYS A 83 -9.56 12.47 14.69
N TRP A 84 -8.52 13.12 14.15
CA TRP A 84 -7.75 12.64 13.01
C TRP A 84 -6.52 11.90 13.53
N VAL A 85 -6.57 10.57 13.49
CA VAL A 85 -5.59 9.71 14.14
C VAL A 85 -5.14 8.65 13.15
N VAL A 86 -3.84 8.40 13.13
CA VAL A 86 -3.24 7.32 12.34
C VAL A 86 -2.41 6.42 13.25
N SER A 87 -2.38 5.12 12.97
CA SER A 87 -1.43 4.22 13.61
C SER A 87 -0.02 4.62 13.17
N LYS A 88 0.95 4.73 14.09
CA LYS A 88 2.34 5.03 13.72
C LYS A 88 2.88 4.07 12.66
N ARG A 89 2.52 2.79 12.75
CA ARG A 89 2.89 1.78 11.75
C ARG A 89 2.37 2.10 10.34
N ALA A 90 1.14 2.60 10.23
CA ALA A 90 0.56 2.97 8.94
C ALA A 90 1.16 4.27 8.39
N ASP A 91 1.43 5.24 9.27
CA ASP A 91 2.14 6.49 8.94
C ASP A 91 3.55 6.22 8.38
N ASP A 92 4.34 5.37 9.07
CA ASP A 92 5.67 4.96 8.60
C ASP A 92 5.61 4.27 7.21
N ILE A 93 4.57 3.45 6.96
CA ILE A 93 4.36 2.82 5.65
C ILE A 93 4.00 3.90 4.61
N SER A 94 3.05 4.79 4.90
CA SER A 94 2.61 5.84 3.98
C SER A 94 3.77 6.76 3.58
N ALA A 95 4.55 7.24 4.55
CA ALA A 95 5.74 8.07 4.32
C ALA A 95 6.79 7.35 3.45
N ARG A 96 6.93 6.03 3.59
CA ARG A 96 7.78 5.24 2.70
C ARG A 96 7.25 5.21 1.27
N TYR A 97 5.94 5.10 1.08
CA TYR A 97 5.35 5.06 -0.25
C TYR A 97 5.33 6.43 -0.93
N ASP A 98 5.15 7.53 -0.19
CA ASP A 98 5.38 8.90 -0.70
C ASP A 98 6.82 9.05 -1.22
N LEU A 99 7.83 8.73 -0.40
CA LEU A 99 9.22 8.80 -0.85
C LEU A 99 9.48 7.95 -2.12
N GLU A 100 8.84 6.80 -2.23
CA GLU A 100 8.96 5.92 -3.40
C GLU A 100 8.20 6.43 -4.62
N MET A 101 7.13 7.21 -4.43
CA MET A 101 6.44 7.98 -5.48
C MET A 101 7.35 9.05 -6.05
N GLN A 102 8.04 9.81 -5.19
CA GLN A 102 8.99 10.84 -5.61
C GLN A 102 10.15 10.28 -6.45
N LYS A 103 10.53 9.01 -6.26
CA LYS A 103 11.54 8.31 -7.09
C LYS A 103 11.05 7.93 -8.49
N ARG A 104 9.75 8.05 -8.76
CA ARG A 104 9.07 7.65 -10.00
C ARG A 104 8.47 8.83 -10.76
N ASP A 105 8.46 10.01 -10.14
CA ASP A 105 7.98 11.26 -10.72
C ASP A 105 9.01 11.86 -11.71
N ALA A 106 8.82 11.62 -12.99
CA ALA A 106 9.73 12.11 -14.03
C ALA A 106 9.88 13.65 -14.03
N ASP A 107 8.81 14.38 -13.75
CA ASP A 107 8.81 15.84 -13.77
C ASP A 107 9.61 16.41 -12.61
N ARG A 108 9.49 15.83 -11.42
CA ARG A 108 10.35 16.17 -10.26
C ARG A 108 11.83 16.00 -10.56
N TRP A 109 12.19 15.04 -11.43
CA TRP A 109 13.57 14.81 -11.85
C TRP A 109 13.99 15.60 -13.10
N GLY A 110 13.11 16.44 -13.65
CA GLY A 110 13.40 17.18 -14.89
C GLY A 110 13.63 16.25 -16.10
N LEU A 111 12.91 15.13 -16.14
CA LEU A 111 13.03 14.11 -17.17
C LEU A 111 11.76 14.03 -18.00
N TYR A 112 11.91 13.76 -19.30
CA TYR A 112 10.83 13.26 -20.13
C TYR A 112 11.16 11.85 -20.63
N ILE A 113 10.47 10.85 -20.11
CA ILE A 113 10.68 9.44 -20.49
C ILE A 113 9.63 9.02 -21.53
N TYR A 114 8.36 9.11 -21.17
CA TYR A 114 7.17 9.08 -22.04
C TYR A 114 5.96 9.58 -21.23
N ASN A 115 4.83 9.87 -21.89
CA ASN A 115 3.67 10.57 -21.33
C ASN A 115 3.19 10.02 -19.97
N ASP A 116 3.00 8.70 -19.88
CA ASP A 116 2.39 8.06 -18.71
C ASP A 116 3.41 7.48 -17.72
N PHE A 117 4.70 7.83 -17.85
CA PHE A 117 5.75 7.18 -17.07
C PHE A 117 5.49 7.29 -15.55
N THR A 118 5.20 8.49 -15.08
CA THR A 118 4.90 8.74 -13.65
C THR A 118 3.64 7.99 -13.21
N GLY A 119 2.58 7.99 -14.03
CA GLY A 119 1.35 7.26 -13.76
C GLY A 119 1.59 5.75 -13.59
N TYR A 120 2.34 5.12 -14.50
CA TYR A 120 2.69 3.70 -14.38
C TYR A 120 3.59 3.44 -13.17
N GLY A 121 4.42 4.41 -12.79
CA GLY A 121 5.20 4.38 -11.57
C GLY A 121 4.32 4.31 -10.33
N ILE A 122 3.34 5.21 -10.20
CA ILE A 122 2.37 5.20 -9.09
C ILE A 122 1.56 3.89 -9.10
N HIS A 123 1.13 3.43 -10.27
CA HIS A 123 0.42 2.15 -10.41
C HIS A 123 1.24 0.97 -9.87
N GLU A 124 2.54 0.91 -10.18
CA GLU A 124 3.47 -0.10 -9.64
C GLU A 124 3.57 -0.02 -8.11
N LEU A 125 3.54 1.18 -7.52
CA LEU A 125 3.54 1.37 -6.07
C LEU A 125 2.30 0.78 -5.42
N VAL A 126 1.12 1.07 -5.97
CA VAL A 126 -0.16 0.57 -5.45
C VAL A 126 -0.20 -0.96 -5.55
N GLU A 127 0.27 -1.54 -6.66
CA GLU A 127 0.42 -2.99 -6.81
C GLU A 127 1.38 -3.60 -5.77
N ASN A 128 2.46 -2.90 -5.40
CA ASN A 128 3.36 -3.32 -4.34
C ASN A 128 2.68 -3.25 -2.95
N GLN A 129 1.92 -2.19 -2.65
CA GLN A 129 1.14 -2.10 -1.39
C GLN A 129 0.16 -3.27 -1.26
N LEU A 130 -0.62 -3.53 -2.31
CA LEU A 130 -1.61 -4.60 -2.32
C LEU A 130 -1.00 -5.99 -2.18
N GLN A 131 0.19 -6.23 -2.76
CA GLN A 131 0.89 -7.50 -2.54
C GLN A 131 1.28 -7.71 -1.08
N ARG A 132 1.84 -6.70 -0.42
CA ARG A 132 2.22 -6.81 0.99
C ARG A 132 0.99 -6.92 1.90
N TRP A 133 -0.08 -6.21 1.55
CA TRP A 133 -1.38 -6.37 2.21
C TRP A 133 -1.90 -7.80 2.05
N TYR A 134 -1.88 -8.35 0.84
CA TYR A 134 -2.39 -9.70 0.57
C TYR A 134 -1.56 -10.77 1.30
N GLU A 135 -0.25 -10.56 1.44
CA GLU A 135 0.60 -11.41 2.28
C GLU A 135 0.16 -11.36 3.76
N ALA A 136 -0.13 -10.19 4.32
CA ALA A 136 -0.63 -10.06 5.70
C ALA A 136 -2.02 -10.68 5.86
N PHE A 137 -2.93 -10.40 4.92
CA PHE A 137 -4.30 -10.91 4.91
C PHE A 137 -4.35 -12.45 4.79
N SER A 138 -3.57 -13.03 3.88
CA SER A 138 -3.51 -14.49 3.69
C SER A 138 -2.92 -15.23 4.91
N LYS A 139 -2.08 -14.56 5.70
CA LYS A 139 -1.57 -15.05 6.98
C LYS A 139 -2.51 -14.78 8.16
N ARG A 140 -3.68 -14.17 7.91
CA ARG A 140 -4.65 -13.75 8.94
C ARG A 140 -4.06 -12.82 10.01
N ASN A 141 -3.04 -12.04 9.64
CA ASN A 141 -2.48 -11.03 10.52
C ASN A 141 -3.37 -9.78 10.48
N VAL A 142 -4.36 -9.72 11.38
CA VAL A 142 -5.37 -8.66 11.40
C VAL A 142 -4.78 -7.25 11.56
N HIS A 143 -3.78 -7.09 12.43
CA HIS A 143 -3.16 -5.78 12.67
C HIS A 143 -2.35 -5.33 11.46
N GLU A 144 -1.51 -6.20 10.90
CA GLU A 144 -0.70 -5.82 9.72
C GLU A 144 -1.57 -5.62 8.48
N ALA A 145 -2.64 -6.41 8.29
CA ALA A 145 -3.59 -6.19 7.21
C ALA A 145 -4.30 -4.83 7.38
N PHE A 146 -4.71 -4.49 8.60
CA PHE A 146 -5.30 -3.18 8.91
C PHE A 146 -4.31 -2.04 8.65
N PHE A 147 -3.09 -2.08 9.20
CA PHE A 147 -2.12 -0.99 9.01
C PHE A 147 -1.75 -0.77 7.54
N ARG A 148 -1.78 -1.81 6.72
CA ARG A 148 -1.53 -1.68 5.28
C ARG A 148 -2.70 -1.07 4.53
N ILE A 149 -3.94 -1.40 4.90
CA ILE A 149 -5.11 -0.71 4.35
C ILE A 149 -5.17 0.74 4.82
N GLU A 150 -4.90 0.99 6.10
CA GLU A 150 -4.83 2.34 6.65
C GLU A 150 -3.77 3.18 5.93
N ALA A 151 -2.58 2.65 5.71
CA ALA A 151 -1.52 3.32 4.96
C ALA A 151 -1.89 3.53 3.49
N LEU A 152 -2.53 2.54 2.86
CA LEU A 152 -2.99 2.67 1.47
C LEU A 152 -4.07 3.74 1.35
N SER A 153 -5.09 3.74 2.23
CA SER A 153 -6.12 4.78 2.24
C SER A 153 -5.56 6.17 2.53
N HIS A 154 -4.58 6.29 3.42
CA HIS A 154 -3.89 7.54 3.67
C HIS A 154 -3.18 8.04 2.41
N PHE A 155 -2.30 7.21 1.82
CA PHE A 155 -1.58 7.50 0.58
C PHE A 155 -2.53 7.89 -0.56
N LEU A 156 -3.66 7.18 -0.70
CA LEU A 156 -4.63 7.45 -1.77
C LEU A 156 -5.36 8.79 -1.65
N CYS A 157 -5.38 9.41 -0.46
CA CYS A 157 -6.13 10.64 -0.20
C CYS A 157 -5.26 11.86 0.09
N THR A 158 -3.96 11.69 0.28
CA THR A 158 -3.07 12.81 0.64
C THR A 158 -2.02 13.13 -0.41
N GLU A 159 -1.73 12.18 -1.30
CA GLU A 159 -0.73 12.36 -2.35
C GLU A 159 -1.34 12.91 -3.64
N ASP A 160 -0.53 13.59 -4.45
CA ASP A 160 -0.94 14.01 -5.79
C ASP A 160 -0.91 12.81 -6.75
N LEU A 161 -2.10 12.29 -7.03
CA LEU A 161 -2.31 11.13 -7.90
C LEU A 161 -2.78 11.52 -9.31
N GLY A 162 -2.70 12.79 -9.71
CA GLY A 162 -3.19 13.25 -11.01
C GLY A 162 -2.59 12.45 -12.18
N ALA A 163 -1.29 12.14 -12.13
CA ALA A 163 -0.65 11.31 -13.15
C ALA A 163 -1.14 9.85 -13.17
N TRP A 164 -1.64 9.32 -12.05
CA TRP A 164 -2.21 7.98 -11.95
C TRP A 164 -3.65 7.93 -12.45
N TYR A 165 -4.46 8.95 -12.14
CA TYR A 165 -5.84 9.08 -12.64
C TYR A 165 -5.89 9.24 -14.16
N ASN A 166 -4.93 9.96 -14.75
CA ASN A 166 -4.83 10.17 -16.19
C ASN A 166 -4.13 9.03 -16.96
N LEU A 167 -4.06 7.82 -16.41
CA LEU A 167 -3.45 6.67 -17.08
C LEU A 167 -4.29 6.15 -18.25
N GLU A 168 -3.68 6.00 -19.43
CA GLU A 168 -4.31 5.35 -20.59
C GLU A 168 -4.29 3.80 -20.51
N ASP A 169 -4.61 3.22 -19.34
CA ASP A 169 -4.76 1.77 -19.11
C ASP A 169 -5.99 1.47 -18.23
N GLY A 170 -7.15 1.95 -18.68
CA GLY A 170 -8.44 1.84 -18.00
C GLY A 170 -8.77 0.43 -17.47
N PRO A 171 -8.63 -0.65 -18.28
CA PRO A 171 -8.92 -2.01 -17.79
C PRO A 171 -8.02 -2.47 -16.64
N ARG A 172 -6.73 -2.10 -16.63
CA ARG A 172 -5.84 -2.45 -15.52
C ARG A 172 -6.16 -1.63 -14.28
N MET A 173 -6.42 -0.32 -14.46
CA MET A 173 -6.87 0.58 -13.40
C MET A 173 -8.14 0.09 -12.73
N GLN A 174 -9.17 -0.26 -13.51
CA GLN A 174 -10.43 -0.79 -12.99
C GLN A 174 -10.22 -2.10 -12.20
N ASN A 175 -9.40 -3.02 -12.71
CA ASN A 175 -9.08 -4.25 -11.98
C ASN A 175 -8.36 -3.98 -10.66
N LEU A 176 -7.45 -3.00 -10.64
CA LEU A 176 -6.72 -2.62 -9.43
C LEU A 176 -7.66 -1.96 -8.41
N ASN A 177 -8.48 -1.00 -8.81
CA ASN A 177 -9.46 -0.33 -7.95
C ASN A 177 -10.46 -1.33 -7.35
N ASN A 178 -10.99 -2.26 -8.14
CA ASN A 178 -11.85 -3.34 -7.63
C ASN A 178 -11.17 -4.16 -6.53
N ILE A 179 -9.86 -4.42 -6.65
CA ILE A 179 -9.09 -5.13 -5.63
C ILE A 179 -8.88 -4.25 -4.40
N ILE A 180 -8.62 -2.94 -4.54
CA ILE A 180 -8.49 -2.00 -3.42
C ILE A 180 -9.76 -2.02 -2.57
N VAL A 181 -10.93 -1.89 -3.20
CA VAL A 181 -12.22 -1.95 -2.51
C VAL A 181 -12.40 -3.26 -1.77
N LYS A 182 -12.21 -4.39 -2.46
CA LYS A 182 -12.38 -5.70 -1.84
C LYS A 182 -11.34 -5.95 -0.74
N ALA A 183 -10.14 -5.39 -0.86
CA ALA A 183 -9.09 -5.48 0.15
C ALA A 183 -9.47 -4.71 1.42
N PHE A 184 -10.07 -3.53 1.28
CA PHE A 184 -10.65 -2.78 2.39
C PHE A 184 -11.76 -3.59 3.07
N LEU A 185 -12.76 -4.06 2.31
CA LEU A 185 -13.87 -4.86 2.84
C LEU A 185 -13.40 -6.17 3.50
N ALA A 186 -12.46 -6.87 2.90
CA ALA A 186 -11.87 -8.09 3.45
C ALA A 186 -11.11 -7.83 4.75
N THR A 187 -10.46 -6.67 4.87
CA THR A 187 -9.78 -6.25 6.10
C THR A 187 -10.79 -5.89 7.19
N PHE A 188 -11.88 -5.19 6.85
CA PHE A 188 -12.99 -4.93 7.77
C PHE A 188 -13.63 -6.21 8.29
N HIS A 189 -13.86 -7.18 7.41
CA HIS A 189 -14.33 -8.51 7.80
C HIS A 189 -13.35 -9.21 8.74
N LEU A 190 -12.05 -9.13 8.47
CA LEU A 190 -11.02 -9.70 9.34
C LEU A 190 -11.01 -9.03 10.73
N ILE A 191 -11.16 -7.70 10.78
CA ILE A 191 -11.29 -6.93 12.04
C ILE A 191 -12.55 -7.38 12.80
N HIS A 192 -13.69 -7.51 12.10
CA HIS A 192 -14.95 -7.98 12.68
C HIS A 192 -14.80 -9.39 13.29
N LYS A 193 -14.27 -10.36 12.54
CA LYS A 193 -14.04 -11.75 13.00
C LYS A 193 -13.12 -11.83 14.22
N ASN A 194 -12.22 -10.86 14.40
CA ASN A 194 -11.33 -10.78 15.56
C ASN A 194 -11.91 -9.97 16.72
N GLY A 195 -13.17 -9.51 16.63
CA GLY A 195 -13.84 -8.76 17.68
C GLY A 195 -13.32 -7.33 17.87
N LEU A 196 -12.67 -6.77 16.84
CA LEU A 196 -11.99 -5.48 16.86
C LEU A 196 -12.85 -4.30 16.35
N LEU A 197 -14.19 -4.46 16.26
CA LEU A 197 -15.16 -3.41 15.90
C LEU A 197 -15.99 -2.82 17.07
N LYS A 198 -15.69 -3.21 18.31
CA LYS A 198 -16.27 -2.60 19.53
C LYS A 198 -15.82 -1.13 19.75
N PRO A 199 -16.52 -0.33 20.57
CA PRO A 199 -16.13 1.06 20.86
C PRO A 199 -14.75 1.22 21.55
N ASP A 200 -14.19 0.15 22.12
CA ASP A 200 -12.99 0.12 22.96
C ASP A 200 -11.82 -0.69 22.36
N THR A 201 -11.84 -0.97 21.06
CA THR A 201 -11.04 -2.02 20.39
C THR A 201 -9.54 -1.80 20.33
N GLY A 202 -9.07 -0.67 20.81
CA GLY A 202 -7.69 -0.26 20.69
C GLY A 202 -7.32 0.26 19.29
N LEU A 203 -8.11 0.02 18.23
CA LEU A 203 -7.89 0.57 16.88
C LEU A 203 -8.38 2.02 16.79
N LYS A 204 -7.67 2.94 17.46
CA LYS A 204 -8.07 4.35 17.58
C LYS A 204 -8.21 5.08 16.24
N SER A 205 -7.48 4.64 15.22
CA SER A 205 -7.47 5.24 13.89
C SER A 205 -8.49 4.66 12.91
N LEU A 206 -9.31 3.68 13.33
CA LEU A 206 -10.30 3.02 12.46
C LEU A 206 -11.23 4.04 11.79
N ARG A 207 -11.70 5.04 12.54
CA ARG A 207 -12.55 6.13 12.01
C ARG A 207 -11.86 6.90 10.89
N THR A 208 -10.60 7.28 11.09
CA THR A 208 -9.82 8.03 10.09
C THR A 208 -9.58 7.19 8.84
N CYS A 209 -9.25 5.89 8.99
CA CYS A 209 -9.11 4.97 7.88
C CYS A 209 -10.40 4.83 7.05
N ILE A 210 -11.57 4.72 7.71
CA ILE A 210 -12.87 4.70 7.02
C ILE A 210 -13.09 6.00 6.25
N ASN A 211 -12.88 7.15 6.90
CA ASN A 211 -13.10 8.44 6.27
C ASN A 211 -12.19 8.66 5.05
N PHE A 212 -10.90 8.28 5.12
CA PHE A 212 -10.02 8.30 3.96
C PHE A 212 -10.52 7.38 2.86
N PHE A 213 -10.88 6.14 3.19
CA PHE A 213 -11.38 5.25 2.15
C PHE A 213 -12.68 5.75 1.49
N LEU A 214 -13.60 6.36 2.25
CA LEU A 214 -14.81 6.98 1.70
C LEU A 214 -14.48 8.19 0.81
N GLN A 215 -13.54 9.05 1.20
CA GLN A 215 -13.05 10.14 0.35
C GLN A 215 -12.50 9.60 -0.97
N TYR A 216 -11.66 8.57 -0.91
CA TYR A 216 -11.11 7.93 -2.11
C TYR A 216 -12.21 7.36 -3.02
N LEU A 217 -13.27 6.75 -2.47
CA LEU A 217 -14.38 6.26 -3.28
C LEU A 217 -15.12 7.39 -4.00
N GLU A 218 -15.33 8.52 -3.33
CA GLU A 218 -16.00 9.70 -3.89
C GLU A 218 -15.17 10.31 -5.03
N GLU A 219 -13.86 10.51 -4.84
CA GLU A 219 -12.96 10.99 -5.90
C GLU A 219 -12.85 9.99 -7.05
N ALA A 220 -12.81 8.69 -6.75
CA ALA A 220 -12.75 7.66 -7.77
C ALA A 220 -14.03 7.63 -8.63
N GLU A 221 -15.20 7.91 -8.05
CA GLU A 221 -16.45 8.00 -8.80
C GLU A 221 -16.40 9.14 -9.83
N GLU A 222 -15.96 10.33 -9.40
CA GLU A 222 -15.88 11.51 -10.26
C GLU A 222 -14.81 11.39 -11.36
N GLU A 223 -13.67 10.77 -11.06
CA GLU A 223 -12.52 10.70 -11.98
C GLU A 223 -12.56 9.49 -12.93
N PHE A 224 -13.13 8.35 -12.53
CA PHE A 224 -13.08 7.11 -13.33
C PHE A 224 -14.31 6.84 -14.19
N PHE A 225 -15.40 7.59 -14.02
CA PHE A 225 -16.65 7.34 -14.74
C PHE A 225 -17.22 8.63 -15.35
N GLU A 226 -17.22 8.71 -16.69
CA GLU A 226 -17.88 9.79 -17.44
C GLU A 226 -19.43 9.70 -17.37
N ASP A 227 -19.95 8.52 -17.02
CA ASP A 227 -21.37 8.18 -16.97
C ASP A 227 -21.68 7.49 -15.62
N PRO A 228 -22.64 8.02 -14.82
CA PRO A 228 -23.09 7.36 -13.59
C PRO A 228 -23.47 5.89 -13.76
N ASP A 229 -23.95 5.49 -14.94
CA ASP A 229 -24.29 4.09 -15.22
C ASP A 229 -23.04 3.18 -15.27
N GLN A 230 -21.86 3.71 -15.64
CA GLN A 230 -20.59 2.97 -15.60
C GLN A 230 -20.05 2.84 -14.17
N ALA A 231 -20.27 3.85 -13.32
CA ALA A 231 -19.98 3.77 -11.90
C ALA A 231 -20.86 2.70 -11.23
N ASN A 232 -22.14 2.64 -11.59
CA ASN A 232 -23.10 1.64 -11.14
C ASN A 232 -22.73 0.21 -11.57
N ASP A 233 -22.09 0.02 -12.73
CA ASP A 233 -21.64 -1.31 -13.20
C ASP A 233 -20.25 -1.72 -12.66
N ALA A 234 -19.54 -0.82 -11.98
CA ALA A 234 -18.26 -1.12 -11.37
C ALA A 234 -18.47 -1.87 -10.05
N PRO A 235 -17.99 -3.13 -9.92
CA PRO A 235 -18.22 -3.93 -8.73
C PRO A 235 -17.42 -3.36 -7.54
N GLY A 236 -18.02 -2.43 -6.82
CA GLY A 236 -17.61 -2.02 -5.49
C GLY A 236 -17.50 -0.52 -5.20
N ILE A 237 -17.85 0.40 -6.11
CA ILE A 237 -17.69 1.84 -5.81
C ILE A 237 -18.99 2.45 -5.33
N PHE A 238 -20.04 2.62 -6.14
CA PHE A 238 -21.38 2.85 -5.62
C PHE A 238 -22.38 2.24 -6.58
N VAL A 239 -23.40 1.60 -6.02
CA VAL A 239 -24.40 0.90 -6.77
C VAL A 239 -25.75 1.33 -6.26
N GLU A 240 -26.47 2.14 -7.04
CA GLU A 240 -27.91 2.26 -6.85
C GLU A 240 -28.69 1.15 -7.60
N ASP A 241 -28.11 0.41 -8.57
CA ASP A 241 -28.88 -0.60 -9.35
C ASP A 241 -28.20 -1.93 -9.77
N SER A 242 -26.93 -2.18 -9.52
CA SER A 242 -26.22 -3.47 -9.74
C SER A 242 -26.16 -4.36 -8.50
N ASP A 243 -27.27 -4.99 -8.10
CA ASP A 243 -27.25 -6.11 -7.14
C ASP A 243 -26.18 -5.92 -6.04
N VAL A 244 -26.24 -4.84 -5.23
CA VAL A 244 -25.55 -4.87 -3.92
C VAL A 244 -25.91 -6.23 -3.40
N PRO A 245 -24.96 -7.18 -3.21
CA PRO A 245 -25.36 -8.54 -2.92
C PRO A 245 -26.32 -8.41 -1.76
N GLU A 246 -27.58 -8.79 -1.96
CA GLU A 246 -28.62 -8.59 -0.94
C GLU A 246 -28.16 -9.21 0.39
N ASP A 247 -27.14 -10.08 0.30
CA ASP A 247 -26.35 -10.67 1.34
C ASP A 247 -24.87 -10.20 1.37
N ILE A 248 -24.55 -8.91 1.59
CA ILE A 248 -23.26 -8.58 2.27
C ILE A 248 -23.38 -9.13 3.68
N ASN A 249 -23.08 -10.41 3.81
CA ASN A 249 -23.15 -11.12 5.06
C ASN A 249 -21.87 -10.79 5.85
N VAL A 250 -21.95 -9.79 6.72
CA VAL A 250 -20.88 -9.45 7.67
C VAL A 250 -20.56 -10.60 8.65
N ASP A 251 -21.47 -11.57 8.77
CA ASP A 251 -21.30 -12.82 9.52
C ASP A 251 -20.82 -13.98 8.63
N ASP A 252 -20.33 -13.70 7.41
CA ASP A 252 -19.83 -14.73 6.52
C ASP A 252 -18.63 -15.46 7.17
N SER A 253 -18.85 -16.73 7.49
CA SER A 253 -17.82 -17.58 8.10
C SER A 253 -16.58 -17.77 7.21
N ARG A 254 -16.71 -17.52 5.89
CA ARG A 254 -15.60 -17.58 4.95
C ARG A 254 -14.49 -16.62 5.34
N ASP A 255 -13.34 -17.01 4.86
CA ASP A 255 -12.05 -16.45 5.22
C ASP A 255 -11.59 -15.40 4.18
N ASP A 256 -12.22 -15.42 3.01
CA ASP A 256 -12.13 -14.44 1.92
C ASP A 256 -13.51 -14.36 1.24
N PRO A 257 -14.50 -13.73 1.91
CA PRO A 257 -15.87 -13.69 1.39
C PRO A 257 -16.01 -12.85 0.12
N PHE A 258 -15.10 -11.89 -0.09
CA PHE A 258 -15.07 -10.98 -1.25
C PHE A 258 -14.24 -11.52 -2.43
N GLY A 259 -13.60 -12.68 -2.29
CA GLY A 259 -12.88 -13.35 -3.38
C GLY A 259 -11.58 -12.69 -3.80
N VAL A 260 -10.92 -11.92 -2.92
CA VAL A 260 -9.70 -11.16 -3.25
C VAL A 260 -8.58 -12.08 -3.75
N ALA A 261 -8.48 -13.29 -3.22
CA ALA A 261 -7.49 -14.26 -3.66
C ALA A 261 -7.65 -14.67 -5.14
N LYS A 262 -8.88 -14.68 -5.64
CA LYS A 262 -9.16 -14.96 -7.06
C LYS A 262 -8.75 -13.76 -7.92
N ASP A 263 -9.10 -12.56 -7.49
CA ASP A 263 -8.85 -11.34 -8.25
C ASP A 263 -7.37 -11.00 -8.30
N MET A 264 -6.63 -11.16 -7.19
CA MET A 264 -5.16 -11.04 -7.17
C MET A 264 -4.49 -12.01 -8.15
N LYS A 265 -4.97 -13.26 -8.24
CA LYS A 265 -4.45 -14.24 -9.20
C LYS A 265 -4.72 -13.83 -10.64
N GLU A 266 -5.90 -13.30 -10.93
CA GLU A 266 -6.26 -12.86 -12.28
C GLU A 266 -5.46 -11.61 -12.68
N LEU A 267 -5.26 -10.66 -11.76
CA LEU A 267 -4.41 -9.49 -11.97
C LEU A 267 -2.97 -9.91 -12.30
N ILE A 268 -2.37 -10.81 -11.50
CA ILE A 268 -1.03 -11.36 -11.76
C ILE A 268 -0.96 -12.14 -13.07
N LYS A 269 -2.00 -12.90 -13.41
CA LYS A 269 -2.04 -13.68 -14.65
C LYS A 269 -2.02 -12.76 -15.88
N ARG A 270 -2.82 -11.68 -15.85
CA ARG A 270 -2.97 -10.71 -16.95
C ARG A 270 -1.76 -9.78 -17.07
N TYR A 271 -1.39 -9.12 -15.98
CA TYR A 271 -0.43 -8.00 -16.00
C TYR A 271 0.92 -8.36 -15.37
N GLY A 272 1.03 -9.50 -14.70
CA GLY A 272 2.26 -9.90 -14.05
C GLY A 272 3.39 -10.19 -15.04
N HIS A 273 4.59 -9.72 -14.68
CA HIS A 273 5.82 -9.86 -15.45
C HIS A 273 6.85 -10.72 -14.70
N GLY A 274 7.90 -11.14 -15.41
CA GLY A 274 8.97 -11.99 -14.87
C GLY A 274 8.61 -13.48 -14.75
N ARG A 275 9.51 -14.24 -14.12
CA ARG A 275 9.35 -15.67 -13.82
C ARG A 275 9.83 -15.96 -12.39
N PRO A 276 8.95 -16.34 -11.44
CA PRO A 276 7.48 -16.43 -11.59
C PRO A 276 6.85 -15.06 -11.90
N LYS A 277 5.65 -15.07 -12.50
CA LYS A 277 4.89 -13.84 -12.76
C LYS A 277 4.54 -13.16 -11.44
N LYS A 278 4.78 -11.85 -11.36
CA LYS A 278 4.33 -10.97 -10.26
C LYS A 278 3.92 -9.61 -10.81
N ILE A 279 3.03 -8.92 -10.11
CA ILE A 279 2.76 -7.50 -10.33
C ILE A 279 3.73 -6.66 -9.51
N GLY A 280 3.69 -5.33 -9.67
CA GLY A 280 4.58 -4.43 -8.97
C GLY A 280 6.07 -4.66 -9.25
N GLY A 281 6.92 -3.97 -8.51
CA GLY A 281 8.36 -4.02 -8.66
C GLY A 281 9.01 -2.66 -8.53
N THR A 282 10.07 -2.45 -9.31
CA THR A 282 10.82 -1.18 -9.34
C THR A 282 11.22 -0.80 -10.77
N GLN A 283 10.40 -1.15 -11.75
CA GLN A 283 10.65 -0.87 -13.16
C GLN A 283 10.65 0.63 -13.43
N TYR A 284 9.84 1.38 -12.68
CA TYR A 284 9.67 2.83 -12.85
C TYR A 284 10.54 3.67 -11.92
N ASP A 285 11.35 3.03 -11.07
CA ASP A 285 12.26 3.71 -10.17
C ASP A 285 13.42 4.35 -10.94
N ILE A 286 13.38 5.68 -11.08
CA ILE A 286 14.35 6.49 -11.81
C ILE A 286 15.74 6.40 -11.16
N THR A 287 15.79 6.20 -9.84
CA THR A 287 17.05 6.11 -9.09
C THR A 287 17.82 4.83 -9.45
N LYS A 288 17.12 3.80 -9.94
CA LYS A 288 17.71 2.54 -10.44
C LYS A 288 18.15 2.59 -11.89
N MET A 289 17.81 3.64 -12.65
CA MET A 289 18.32 3.81 -14.01
C MET A 289 19.83 4.08 -14.01
N SER A 290 20.49 3.76 -15.12
CA SER A 290 21.87 4.20 -15.32
C SER A 290 21.96 5.71 -15.52
N SER A 291 23.11 6.30 -15.19
CA SER A 291 23.38 7.72 -15.47
C SER A 291 23.17 8.08 -16.94
N ALA A 292 23.57 7.18 -17.85
CA ALA A 292 23.39 7.38 -19.30
C ALA A 292 21.91 7.43 -19.70
N GLN A 293 21.07 6.56 -19.11
CA GLN A 293 19.62 6.58 -19.35
C GLN A 293 18.99 7.88 -18.86
N ARG A 294 19.27 8.30 -17.61
CA ARG A 294 18.71 9.55 -17.07
C ARG A 294 19.12 10.77 -17.89
N LYS A 295 20.40 10.89 -18.26
CA LYS A 295 20.88 11.95 -19.17
C LYS A 295 20.18 11.94 -20.53
N GLY A 296 19.85 10.75 -21.04
CA GLY A 296 19.11 10.61 -22.28
C GLY A 296 17.74 11.29 -22.23
N TYR A 297 17.02 11.10 -21.11
CA TYR A 297 15.69 11.65 -20.87
C TYR A 297 15.67 13.08 -20.31
N ALA A 298 16.78 13.55 -19.72
CA ALA A 298 16.88 14.89 -19.17
C ALA A 298 16.76 15.96 -20.26
N PHE A 299 16.05 17.04 -19.95
CA PHE A 299 15.89 18.18 -20.86
C PHE A 299 17.22 18.90 -21.14
N ASP A 300 18.07 19.02 -20.11
CA ASP A 300 19.37 19.68 -20.15
C ASP A 300 20.54 18.73 -20.45
N LYS A 301 20.27 17.43 -20.61
CA LYS A 301 21.25 16.35 -20.80
C LYS A 301 22.24 16.17 -19.64
N VAL A 302 21.90 16.67 -18.46
CA VAL A 302 22.63 16.44 -17.20
C VAL A 302 21.96 15.29 -16.43
N ASP A 303 22.73 14.57 -15.61
CA ASP A 303 22.15 13.53 -14.74
C ASP A 303 21.61 14.18 -13.47
N PRO A 304 20.28 14.18 -13.24
CA PRO A 304 19.69 14.88 -12.09
C PRO A 304 20.05 14.21 -10.75
N MET A 305 20.52 12.96 -10.75
CA MET A 305 20.99 12.29 -9.53
C MET A 305 22.32 12.83 -9.00
N THR A 306 23.06 13.62 -9.79
CA THR A 306 24.36 14.17 -9.37
C THR A 306 24.20 15.05 -8.13
N GLU A 307 23.15 15.87 -8.10
CA GLU A 307 22.88 16.82 -7.01
C GLU A 307 21.92 16.24 -5.97
N ALA A 308 20.88 15.51 -6.42
CA ALA A 308 19.83 15.02 -5.54
C ALA A 308 20.22 13.79 -4.69
N SER A 309 21.33 13.10 -5.01
CA SER A 309 21.69 11.85 -4.31
C SER A 309 21.94 12.02 -2.81
N ALA A 310 22.37 13.20 -2.35
CA ALA A 310 22.55 13.47 -0.93
C ALA A 310 21.20 13.66 -0.22
N GLN A 311 20.32 14.48 -0.81
CA GLN A 311 18.97 14.74 -0.28
C GLN A 311 18.13 13.46 -0.24
N LEU A 312 18.21 12.63 -1.27
CA LEU A 312 17.47 11.37 -1.30
C LEU A 312 17.95 10.42 -0.19
N LYS A 313 19.27 10.33 0.06
CA LYS A 313 19.82 9.51 1.15
C LYS A 313 19.43 10.02 2.52
N GLU A 314 19.27 11.33 2.67
CA GLU A 314 18.78 11.95 3.91
C GLU A 314 17.30 11.59 4.12
N ALA A 315 16.45 11.82 3.12
CA ALA A 315 15.04 11.43 3.16
C ALA A 315 14.85 9.93 3.43
N GLU A 316 15.67 9.06 2.81
CA GLU A 316 15.62 7.61 3.05
C GLU A 316 15.95 7.22 4.50
N ARG A 317 16.78 8.01 5.19
CA ARG A 317 17.13 7.81 6.61
C ARG A 317 16.06 8.35 7.55
N GLU A 318 15.38 9.42 7.16
CA GLU A 318 14.32 10.04 7.94
C GLU A 318 13.05 9.18 7.96
N VAL A 319 12.72 8.55 6.83
CA VAL A 319 11.59 7.61 6.77
C VAL A 319 11.90 6.37 7.59
N GLN A 320 11.17 6.21 8.69
CA GLN A 320 11.24 5.03 9.56
C GLN A 320 10.45 3.87 8.96
N GLY A 321 10.66 2.65 9.48
CA GLY A 321 9.85 1.49 9.11
C GLY A 321 10.54 0.46 8.22
N GLU A 322 9.73 -0.30 7.49
CA GLU A 322 10.21 -1.44 6.70
C GLU A 322 10.87 -1.02 5.39
N ALA A 323 11.83 -1.82 4.91
CA ALA A 323 12.43 -1.61 3.61
C ALA A 323 11.39 -1.77 2.49
N TYR A 324 11.52 -0.93 1.47
CA TYR A 324 10.79 -1.06 0.22
C TYR A 324 11.32 -2.27 -0.59
N PRO A 325 10.44 -3.10 -1.17
CA PRO A 325 10.82 -4.37 -1.83
C PRO A 325 11.66 -4.24 -3.11
#